data_AF-J3VQB2-F1
#
_entry.id   AF-J3VQB2-F1
#
_cell.length_a   1.000
_cell.length_b   1.000
_cell.length_c   1.000
_cell.angle_alpha   90.00
_cell.angle_beta   90.00
_cell.angle_gamma   90.00
#
_symmetry.space_group_name_H-M   'P 1'
#
loop_
_entity.id
_entity.type
_entity.pdbx_description
1 polymer ?
#
loop_
_entity_poly.entity_id
_entity_poly.type
_entity_poly.pdbx_seq_one_letter_code
_entity_poly.pdbx_strand_id
1 'polypeptide(L)'
;MTRSIKSLQIKKRKKFLTKSYFGRKKNCYKLSKQYYIKSLEKKYINIKKKKRILKKKKNIIINIIFRVYFGLSYNKIIFLLKKNYCIINKLKIIYLLLKLII
;
A
#
# COMPACT_ATOMS: atom_id res chain seq x y z
N MET A 1 -38.12 -37.96 10.79
CA MET A 1 -37.05 -36.94 10.66
C MET A 1 -36.10 -37.36 9.54
N THR A 2 -36.09 -36.68 8.39
CA THR A 2 -35.16 -37.01 7.28
C THR A 2 -33.79 -36.35 7.50
N ARG A 3 -32.71 -37.09 7.21
CA ARG A 3 -31.34 -36.62 7.47
C ARG A 3 -30.91 -35.62 6.38
N SER A 4 -30.60 -34.38 6.78
CA SER A 4 -30.10 -33.36 5.84
C SER A 4 -28.66 -33.64 5.40
N ILE A 5 -28.40 -33.60 4.09
CA ILE A 5 -27.10 -33.89 3.49
C ILE A 5 -26.36 -32.58 3.17
N LYS A 6 -25.15 -32.39 3.71
CA LYS A 6 -24.34 -31.15 3.57
C LYS A 6 -23.50 -31.06 2.27
N SER A 7 -23.91 -31.71 1.19
CA SER A 7 -23.13 -31.79 -0.08
C SER A 7 -22.84 -30.41 -0.68
N LEU A 8 -23.82 -29.51 -0.70
CA LEU A 8 -23.67 -28.13 -1.17
C LEU A 8 -22.67 -27.31 -0.32
N GLN A 9 -22.60 -27.57 0.98
CA GLN A 9 -21.70 -26.87 1.89
C GLN A 9 -20.23 -27.22 1.62
N ILE A 10 -19.94 -28.43 1.14
CA ILE A 10 -18.61 -28.86 0.72
C ILE A 10 -18.19 -28.15 -0.58
N LYS A 11 -19.10 -27.98 -1.55
CA LYS A 11 -18.83 -27.23 -2.78
C LYS A 11 -18.43 -25.78 -2.50
N LYS A 12 -19.07 -25.13 -1.52
CA LYS A 12 -18.75 -23.75 -1.08
C LYS A 12 -17.32 -23.58 -0.54
N ARG A 13 -16.60 -24.67 -0.21
CA ARG A 13 -15.20 -24.62 0.26
C ARG A 13 -14.22 -24.21 -0.85
N LYS A 14 -14.57 -24.45 -2.12
CA LYS A 14 -13.74 -24.12 -3.28
C LYS A 14 -13.37 -22.63 -3.37
N LYS A 15 -14.23 -21.73 -2.86
CA LYS A 15 -13.97 -20.28 -2.86
C LYS A 15 -12.71 -19.86 -2.08
N PHE A 16 -12.33 -20.67 -1.10
CA PHE A 16 -11.16 -20.40 -0.25
C PHE A 16 -9.88 -21.01 -0.80
N LEU A 17 -9.98 -21.92 -1.79
CA LEU A 17 -8.82 -22.54 -2.43
C LEU A 17 -8.27 -21.57 -3.48
N THR A 18 -7.14 -20.95 -3.16
CA THR A 18 -6.48 -20.00 -4.06
C THR A 18 -5.20 -20.61 -4.63
N LYS A 19 -5.08 -20.62 -5.97
CA LYS A 19 -3.93 -21.18 -6.68
C LYS A 19 -2.59 -20.50 -6.36
N SER A 20 -2.63 -19.25 -5.88
CA SER A 20 -1.46 -18.39 -5.65
C SER A 20 -0.70 -18.68 -4.35
N TYR A 21 -1.26 -19.45 -3.40
CA TYR A 21 -0.53 -19.78 -2.18
C TYR A 21 0.51 -20.88 -2.40
N PHE A 22 1.62 -20.80 -1.68
CA PHE A 22 2.71 -21.77 -1.82
C PHE A 22 2.37 -23.12 -1.15
N GLY A 23 2.76 -24.22 -1.81
CA GLY A 23 2.64 -25.59 -1.29
C GLY A 23 1.21 -26.01 -0.94
N ARG A 24 1.04 -26.70 0.20
CA ARG A 24 -0.26 -27.24 0.65
C ARG A 24 -1.33 -26.18 0.92
N LYS A 25 -0.94 -24.91 1.08
CA LYS A 25 -1.86 -23.79 1.35
C LYS A 25 -2.81 -23.50 0.17
N LYS A 26 -2.48 -23.93 -1.05
CA LYS A 26 -3.36 -23.78 -2.23
C LYS A 26 -4.42 -24.87 -2.37
N ASN A 27 -4.15 -26.08 -1.85
CA ASN A 27 -4.99 -27.27 -2.06
C ASN A 27 -5.74 -27.70 -0.80
N CYS A 28 -5.13 -27.58 0.38
CA CYS A 28 -5.73 -28.03 1.64
C CYS A 28 -6.68 -26.97 2.19
N TYR A 29 -7.99 -27.25 2.20
CA TYR A 29 -9.03 -26.30 2.59
C TYR A 29 -8.78 -25.59 3.94
N LYS A 30 -8.45 -26.35 5.00
CA LYS A 30 -8.24 -25.79 6.35
C LYS A 30 -7.14 -24.74 6.35
N LEU A 31 -5.99 -25.07 5.76
CA LEU A 31 -4.86 -24.15 5.61
C LEU A 31 -5.22 -22.97 4.71
N SER A 32 -5.81 -23.24 3.55
CA SER A 32 -6.18 -22.20 2.58
C SER A 32 -7.11 -21.15 3.18
N LYS A 33 -8.14 -21.59 3.91
CA LYS A 33 -9.06 -20.70 4.64
C LYS A 33 -8.33 -19.83 5.68
N GLN A 34 -7.43 -20.42 6.46
CA GLN A 34 -6.67 -19.67 7.48
C GLN A 34 -5.78 -18.60 6.85
N TYR A 35 -5.03 -18.94 5.80
CA TYR A 35 -4.17 -17.98 5.11
C TYR A 35 -4.95 -16.93 4.34
N TYR A 36 -6.10 -17.30 3.78
CA TYR A 36 -7.02 -16.38 3.14
C TYR A 36 -7.47 -15.28 4.11
N ILE A 37 -7.95 -15.63 5.30
CA ILE A 37 -8.37 -14.65 6.32
C ILE A 37 -7.19 -13.74 6.72
N LYS A 38 -6.02 -14.33 7.04
CA LYS A 38 -4.79 -13.56 7.34
C LYS A 38 -4.40 -12.60 6.21
N SER A 39 -4.62 -13.00 4.95
CA SER A 39 -4.31 -12.15 3.80
C SER A 39 -5.28 -10.97 3.66
N LEU A 40 -6.56 -11.15 4.00
CA LEU A 40 -7.54 -10.07 4.02
C LEU A 40 -7.21 -9.03 5.09
N GLU A 41 -6.85 -9.46 6.29
CA GLU A 41 -6.39 -8.58 7.37
C GLU A 41 -5.15 -7.79 6.95
N LYS A 42 -4.13 -8.48 6.41
CA LYS A 42 -2.91 -7.84 5.88
C LYS A 42 -3.24 -6.85 4.76
N LYS A 43 -4.15 -7.17 3.85
CA LYS A 43 -4.58 -6.29 2.75
C LYS A 43 -5.18 -5.00 3.31
N TYR A 44 -6.09 -5.10 4.28
CA TYR A 44 -6.71 -3.95 4.93
C TYR A 44 -5.66 -3.03 5.59
N ILE A 45 -4.75 -3.61 6.37
CA ILE A 45 -3.67 -2.87 7.04
C ILE A 45 -2.73 -2.22 6.00
N ASN A 46 -2.37 -2.96 4.96
CA ASN A 46 -1.43 -2.50 3.94
C ASN A 46 -1.94 -1.32 3.12
N ILE A 47 -3.26 -1.18 2.92
CA ILE A 47 -3.84 0.00 2.26
C ILE A 47 -3.48 1.28 3.04
N LYS A 48 -3.61 1.27 4.37
CA LYS A 48 -3.25 2.41 5.23
C LYS A 48 -1.73 2.62 5.26
N LYS A 49 -0.95 1.54 5.36
CA LYS A 49 0.54 1.61 5.33
C LYS A 49 1.05 2.16 3.99
N LYS A 50 0.49 1.77 2.86
CA LYS A 50 0.86 2.24 1.51
C LYS A 50 0.77 3.77 1.41
N LYS A 51 -0.31 4.38 1.93
CA LYS A 51 -0.47 5.84 1.95
C LYS A 51 0.65 6.54 2.74
N ARG A 52 1.04 6.00 3.90
CA ARG A 52 2.13 6.53 4.75
C ARG A 52 3.49 6.37 4.09
N ILE A 53 3.77 5.19 3.53
CA ILE A 53 5.04 4.89 2.83
C ILE A 53 5.21 5.82 1.62
N LEU A 54 4.15 6.00 0.82
CA LEU A 54 4.20 6.93 -0.32
C LEU A 54 4.44 8.38 0.14
N LYS A 55 3.81 8.83 1.23
CA LYS A 55 4.07 10.16 1.81
C LYS A 55 5.53 10.30 2.26
N LYS A 56 6.07 9.29 2.96
CA LYS A 56 7.48 9.27 3.42
C LYS A 56 8.44 9.33 2.23
N LYS A 57 8.22 8.50 1.20
CA LYS A 57 9.04 8.48 -0.02
C LYS A 57 9.05 9.85 -0.72
N LYS A 58 7.90 10.49 -0.86
CA LYS A 58 7.81 11.84 -1.45
C LYS A 58 8.61 12.87 -0.66
N ASN A 59 8.55 12.85 0.67
CA ASN A 59 9.36 13.76 1.50
C ASN A 59 10.86 13.52 1.29
N ILE A 60 11.29 12.25 1.24
CA ILE A 60 12.69 11.88 1.04
C ILE A 60 13.17 12.37 -0.33
N ILE A 61 12.42 12.13 -1.40
CA ILE A 61 12.76 12.57 -2.76
C ILE A 61 12.92 14.10 -2.81
N ILE A 62 11.93 14.83 -2.29
CA ILE A 62 11.97 16.30 -2.22
C ILE A 62 13.22 16.75 -1.44
N ASN A 63 13.47 16.17 -0.27
CA ASN A 63 14.63 16.53 0.54
C ASN A 63 15.96 16.27 -0.18
N ILE A 64 16.10 15.14 -0.87
CA ILE A 64 17.31 14.81 -1.63
C ILE A 64 17.53 15.85 -2.72
N ILE A 65 16.53 16.07 -3.57
CA ILE A 65 16.65 17.02 -4.69
C ILE A 65 17.00 18.42 -4.19
N PHE A 66 16.26 18.93 -3.20
CA PHE A 66 16.52 20.28 -2.72
C PHE A 66 17.86 20.44 -2.00
N ARG A 67 18.33 19.40 -1.31
CA ARG A 67 19.67 19.43 -0.70
C ARG A 67 20.77 19.45 -1.75
N VAL A 68 20.64 18.65 -2.80
CA VAL A 68 21.64 18.53 -3.86
C VAL A 68 21.70 19.78 -4.72
N TYR A 69 20.57 20.28 -5.21
CA TYR A 69 20.55 21.38 -6.19
C TYR A 69 20.46 22.78 -5.58
N PHE A 70 19.81 22.93 -4.41
CA PHE A 70 19.53 24.24 -3.83
C PHE A 70 20.17 24.45 -2.45
N GLY A 71 20.82 23.42 -1.87
CA GLY A 71 21.42 23.50 -0.53
C GLY A 71 20.41 23.67 0.62
N LEU A 72 19.11 23.48 0.38
CA LEU A 72 18.05 23.71 1.37
C LEU A 72 17.54 22.40 1.98
N SER A 73 17.22 22.43 3.28
CA SER A 73 16.59 21.31 3.97
C SER A 73 15.07 21.31 3.79
N TYR A 74 14.45 20.12 3.76
CA TYR A 74 13.01 19.95 3.61
C TYR A 74 12.16 20.84 4.53
N ASN A 75 12.55 20.97 5.80
CA ASN A 75 11.81 21.76 6.78
C ASN A 75 11.80 23.25 6.41
N LYS A 76 12.94 23.78 5.95
CA LYS A 76 13.06 25.18 5.52
C LYS A 76 12.18 25.46 4.31
N ILE A 77 12.11 24.53 3.36
CA ILE A 77 11.25 24.66 2.17
C ILE A 77 9.77 24.63 2.53
N ILE A 78 9.34 23.71 3.39
CA ILE A 78 7.95 23.64 3.85
C ILE A 78 7.56 24.91 4.59
N PHE A 79 8.46 25.45 5.41
CA PHE A 79 8.26 26.71 6.10
C PHE A 79 8.08 27.88 5.12
N LEU A 80 8.96 28.00 4.13
CA LEU A 80 8.88 29.05 3.10
C LEU A 80 7.58 28.94 2.27
N LEU A 81 7.20 27.73 1.85
CA LEU A 81 5.94 27.49 1.13
C LEU A 81 4.73 27.90 1.96
N LYS A 82 4.73 27.62 3.27
CA LYS A 82 3.64 28.02 4.17
C LYS A 82 3.60 29.53 4.37
N LYS A 83 4.77 30.18 4.56
CA LYS A 83 4.89 31.63 4.72
C LYS A 83 4.37 32.38 3.48
N ASN A 84 4.57 31.82 2.30
CA ASN A 84 4.14 32.38 1.02
C ASN A 84 2.74 31.91 0.57
N TYR A 85 1.97 31.25 1.44
CA TYR A 85 0.62 30.74 1.14
C TYR A 85 0.52 29.79 -0.08
N CYS A 86 1.61 29.12 -0.43
CA CYS A 86 1.65 28.17 -1.54
C CYS A 86 1.07 26.80 -1.14
N ILE A 87 -0.21 26.55 -1.45
CA ILE A 87 -0.87 25.26 -1.20
C ILE A 87 -0.64 24.31 -2.40
N ILE A 88 0.51 23.65 -2.44
CA ILE A 88 0.89 22.77 -3.55
C ILE A 88 0.99 21.30 -3.11
N ASN A 89 0.42 20.41 -3.93
CA ASN A 89 0.56 18.97 -3.75
C ASN A 89 2.01 18.51 -3.95
N LYS A 90 2.52 17.65 -3.07
CA LYS A 90 3.90 17.11 -3.14
C LYS A 90 4.24 16.43 -4.48
N LEU A 91 3.25 15.86 -5.16
CA LEU A 91 3.45 15.30 -6.51
C LEU A 91 3.79 16.38 -7.53
N LYS A 92 3.08 17.52 -7.51
CA LYS A 92 3.37 18.65 -8.40
C LYS A 92 4.76 19.22 -8.12
N ILE A 93 5.16 19.32 -6.85
CA ILE A 93 6.51 19.74 -6.46
C ILE A 93 7.56 18.80 -7.08
N ILE A 94 7.41 17.48 -6.90
CA ILE A 94 8.36 16.51 -7.46
C ILE A 94 8.40 16.60 -8.99
N TYR A 95 7.24 16.73 -9.65
CA TYR A 95 7.17 16.87 -11.10
C TYR A 95 7.90 18.12 -11.60
N LEU A 96 7.67 19.28 -10.97
CA LEU A 96 8.36 20.53 -11.29
C LEU A 96 9.87 20.43 -11.07
N LEU A 97 10.28 19.83 -9.95
CA LEU A 97 11.69 19.62 -9.64
C LEU A 97 12.38 18.72 -10.67
N LEU A 98 11.75 17.62 -11.06
CA LEU A 98 12.29 16.73 -12.09
C LEU A 98 12.38 17.44 -13.45
N LYS A 99 11.38 18.24 -13.80
CA LYS A 99 11.37 19.03 -15.04
C LYS A 99 12.40 20.17 -15.05
N LEU A 100 12.84 20.63 -13.89
CA LEU A 100 13.92 21.64 -13.78
C LEU A 100 15.32 21.02 -13.90
N ILE A 101 15.45 19.72 -13.62
CA ILE A 101 16.73 19.00 -13.64
C ILE A 101 17.04 18.43 -15.03
N ILE A 102 16.00 17.94 -15.72
CA ILE A 102 16.06 17.45 -17.10
C ILE A 102 15.96 18.63 -18.05
#